data_AF-A0A956I6U5-F1
#
_entry.id   AF-A0A956I6U5-F1
#
_cell.length_a   1.000
_cell.length_b   1.000
_cell.length_c   1.000
_cell.angle_alpha   90.00
_cell.angle_beta   90.00
_cell.angle_gamma   90.00
#
_symmetry.space_group_name_H-M   'P 1'
#
loop_
_entity.id
_entity.type
_entity.pdbx_description
1 polymer ?
#
loop_
_entity_poly.entity_id
_entity_poly.type
_entity_poly.pdbx_seq_one_letter_code
_entity_poly.pdbx_strand_id
1 'polypeptide(L)'
;MPAVDGDEGSGELSLDIETDPERKGSEPALSIEWSPESRITMDFTGPPLELPDEIEEEEPRSPSEAAPLSLDLEELDDEGDALGLVEATNKSQPGLDLASEMAERYALDDFTGALRIAELVLGRDAEHPDARRIAAESRRRLEALYTSRLGGVGRAPSVALPDADLRWLGLDHRAGFLLSRVDGHNTIEDLVDISGMPRLEALKTLVELLDVGAIRLGR
;
A
#
# COMPACT_ATOMS: atom_id res chain seq x y z
N MET A 1 -34.05 -23.45 38.26
CA MET A 1 -34.06 -24.71 39.04
C MET A 1 -35.34 -25.43 38.65
N PRO A 2 -35.30 -26.65 38.09
CA PRO A 2 -34.28 -27.71 38.23
C PRO A 2 -33.28 -27.69 37.05
N ALA A 3 -31.97 -27.95 37.17
CA ALA A 3 -31.22 -28.94 37.96
C ALA A 3 -31.50 -30.39 37.50
N VAL A 4 -30.77 -30.82 36.46
CA VAL A 4 -30.42 -32.22 36.26
C VAL A 4 -28.90 -32.24 36.06
N ASP A 5 -28.24 -32.53 37.17
CA ASP A 5 -26.83 -32.91 37.28
C ASP A 5 -26.66 -34.38 36.90
N GLY A 6 -25.47 -34.68 36.36
CA GLY A 6 -24.83 -35.99 36.40
C GLY A 6 -25.22 -36.96 35.28
N ASP A 7 -24.32 -37.78 34.74
CA ASP A 7 -22.92 -38.02 35.07
C ASP A 7 -22.36 -39.03 34.07
N GLU A 8 -21.05 -38.97 33.86
CA GLU A 8 -20.15 -40.07 33.47
C GLU A 8 -20.37 -40.91 32.19
N GLY A 9 -19.35 -40.95 31.34
CA GLY A 9 -19.28 -41.93 30.25
C GLY A 9 -18.15 -41.75 29.26
N SER A 10 -16.92 -41.87 29.76
CA SER A 10 -15.66 -42.18 29.09
C SER A 10 -15.72 -42.59 27.60
N GLY A 11 -14.94 -41.86 26.80
CA GLY A 11 -14.63 -42.21 25.41
C GLY A 11 -13.44 -41.39 24.93
N GLU A 12 -12.29 -41.52 25.60
CA GLU A 12 -11.00 -41.10 25.04
C GLU A 12 -10.77 -41.87 23.74
N LEU A 13 -11.08 -41.22 22.61
CA LEU A 13 -10.54 -41.61 21.31
C LEU A 13 -9.13 -41.05 21.23
N SER A 14 -8.19 -41.82 21.77
CA SER A 14 -6.77 -41.76 21.42
C SER A 14 -6.64 -42.02 19.91
N LEU A 15 -6.64 -40.95 19.12
CA LEU A 15 -6.08 -40.99 17.78
C LEU A 15 -4.57 -40.83 17.95
N ASP A 16 -3.88 -41.96 17.90
CA ASP A 16 -2.45 -42.04 17.65
C ASP A 16 -2.16 -41.43 16.27
N ILE A 17 -1.99 -40.11 16.24
CA ILE A 17 -1.35 -39.44 15.11
C ILE A 17 0.14 -39.55 15.40
N GLU A 18 0.71 -40.63 14.88
CA GLU A 18 2.13 -40.87 14.74
C GLU A 18 2.76 -39.63 14.08
N THR A 19 3.40 -38.81 14.91
CA THR A 19 4.13 -37.62 14.48
C THR A 19 5.37 -38.08 13.73
N ASP A 20 5.25 -38.20 12.41
CA ASP A 20 6.36 -38.28 11.47
C ASP A 20 7.18 -36.97 11.56
N PRO A 21 8.42 -37.00 12.06
CA PRO A 21 9.21 -35.81 12.28
C PRO A 21 10.15 -35.54 11.10
N GLU A 22 9.68 -35.57 9.84
CA GLU A 22 10.55 -35.19 8.71
C GLU A 22 9.79 -34.60 7.51
N ARG A 23 9.11 -33.46 7.71
CA ARG A 23 8.85 -32.50 6.64
C ARG A 23 9.61 -31.19 6.90
N LYS A 24 10.85 -31.15 6.42
CA LYS A 24 11.57 -29.88 6.16
C LYS A 24 10.82 -29.10 5.08
N GLY A 25 9.81 -28.34 5.51
CA GLY A 25 9.30 -27.20 4.76
C GLY A 25 10.42 -26.18 4.66
N SER A 26 11.03 -26.12 3.48
CA SER A 26 12.01 -25.11 3.11
C SER A 26 11.30 -23.78 2.91
N GLU A 27 11.02 -23.05 3.99
CA GLU A 27 10.75 -21.62 3.92
C GLU A 27 12.09 -20.88 3.94
N PRO A 28 12.51 -20.18 2.87
CA PRO A 28 13.59 -19.24 3.00
C PRO A 28 13.09 -18.07 3.84
N ALA A 29 13.42 -18.08 5.13
CA ALA A 29 13.37 -16.89 5.96
C ALA A 29 14.34 -15.86 5.38
N LEU A 30 13.83 -14.96 4.53
CA LEU A 30 14.55 -13.76 4.11
C LEU A 30 14.51 -12.76 5.27
N SER A 31 15.28 -13.04 6.32
CA SER A 31 15.68 -12.06 7.31
C SER A 31 16.86 -11.29 6.75
N ILE A 32 16.59 -10.30 5.91
CA ILE A 32 17.62 -9.33 5.50
C ILE A 32 17.64 -8.24 6.57
N GLU A 33 18.43 -8.45 7.61
CA GLU A 33 18.82 -7.35 8.52
C GLU A 33 19.80 -6.45 7.76
N TRP A 34 19.30 -5.32 7.26
CA TRP A 34 20.14 -4.28 6.68
C TRP A 34 20.93 -3.59 7.80
N SER A 35 22.22 -3.91 7.90
CA SER A 35 23.20 -3.08 8.62
C SER A 35 24.08 -2.33 7.61
N PRO A 36 24.26 -1.00 7.76
CA PRO A 36 25.01 -0.16 6.81
C PRO A 36 26.52 -0.48 6.71
N GLU A 37 27.03 -1.42 7.51
CA GLU A 37 28.42 -1.89 7.45
C GLU A 37 28.60 -3.22 6.68
N SER A 38 27.51 -3.79 6.16
CA SER A 38 27.52 -5.08 5.46
C SER A 38 27.95 -4.91 4.01
N ARG A 39 29.25 -4.78 3.75
CA ARG A 39 29.77 -5.04 2.39
C ARG A 39 29.53 -6.50 2.07
N ILE A 40 28.65 -6.75 1.11
CA ILE A 40 28.46 -8.08 0.51
C ILE A 40 29.76 -8.41 -0.23
N THR A 41 30.69 -9.10 0.45
CA THR A 41 31.82 -9.71 -0.23
C THR A 41 31.27 -10.91 -0.98
N MET A 42 30.96 -10.73 -2.27
CA MET A 42 30.72 -11.88 -3.14
C MET A 42 32.07 -12.58 -3.32
N ASP A 43 32.24 -13.74 -2.69
CA ASP A 43 33.39 -14.62 -2.94
C ASP A 43 33.25 -15.22 -4.34
N PHE A 44 33.79 -14.52 -5.32
CA PHE A 44 33.82 -14.95 -6.72
C PHE A 44 34.86 -16.08 -6.87
N THR A 45 34.48 -17.32 -6.55
CA THR A 45 35.32 -18.50 -6.77
C THR A 45 35.13 -19.02 -8.19
N GLY A 46 35.72 -18.32 -9.16
CA GLY A 46 35.83 -18.75 -10.55
C GLY A 46 37.27 -18.57 -11.05
N PRO A 47 37.74 -19.37 -12.03
CA PRO A 47 39.01 -19.08 -12.69
C PRO A 47 38.97 -17.66 -13.26
N PRO A 48 40.09 -16.90 -13.21
CA PRO A 48 40.16 -15.56 -13.78
C PRO A 48 39.72 -15.60 -15.24
N LEU A 49 38.85 -14.67 -15.65
CA LEU A 49 38.53 -14.50 -17.06
C LEU A 49 39.80 -14.05 -17.78
N GLU A 50 40.29 -14.85 -18.72
CA GLU A 50 41.34 -14.41 -19.64
C GLU A 50 40.74 -13.34 -20.55
N LEU A 51 41.17 -12.11 -20.35
CA LEU A 51 40.89 -11.02 -21.28
C LEU A 51 41.76 -11.25 -22.53
N PRO A 52 41.23 -11.11 -23.75
CA PRO A 52 42.06 -11.14 -24.95
C PRO A 52 43.09 -10.00 -24.89
N ASP A 53 44.36 -10.34 -25.17
CA ASP A 53 45.51 -9.41 -25.09
C ASP A 53 45.46 -8.27 -26.13
N GLU A 54 44.57 -8.36 -27.11
CA GLU A 54 44.36 -7.33 -28.13
C GLU A 54 42.91 -6.85 -28.05
N ILE A 55 42.67 -5.83 -27.25
CA ILE A 55 41.54 -4.93 -27.48
C ILE A 55 41.94 -4.15 -28.73
N GLU A 56 41.43 -4.51 -29.90
CA GLU A 56 41.50 -3.63 -31.06
C GLU A 56 40.95 -2.27 -30.61
N GLU A 57 41.83 -1.25 -30.56
CA GLU A 57 41.46 0.12 -30.26
C GLU A 57 40.55 0.63 -31.40
N GLU A 58 39.28 0.22 -31.42
CA GLU A 58 38.26 1.00 -32.10
C GLU A 58 38.21 2.35 -31.38
N GLU A 59 38.69 3.38 -32.09
CA GLU A 59 38.63 4.78 -31.72
C GLU A 59 37.26 5.08 -31.05
N PRO A 60 37.23 5.76 -29.89
CA PRO A 60 35.97 6.03 -29.20
C PRO A 60 35.09 6.89 -30.12
N ARG A 61 34.09 6.27 -30.76
CA ARG A 61 33.14 6.96 -31.62
C ARG A 61 32.54 8.11 -30.81
N SER A 62 32.80 9.34 -31.26
CA SER A 62 32.22 10.52 -30.62
C SER A 62 30.69 10.39 -30.63
N PRO A 63 29.96 10.78 -29.56
CA PRO A 63 28.50 10.66 -29.48
C PRO A 63 27.75 11.35 -30.63
N SER A 64 28.42 12.27 -31.34
CA SER A 64 27.90 13.01 -32.48
C SER A 64 27.83 12.20 -33.79
N GLU A 65 28.37 10.98 -33.83
CA GLU A 65 28.36 10.11 -35.02
C GLU A 65 27.38 8.94 -34.89
N ALA A 66 26.69 8.82 -33.75
CA ALA A 66 25.45 8.06 -33.71
C ALA A 66 24.46 8.81 -34.60
N ALA A 67 24.25 8.31 -35.83
CA ALA A 67 23.18 8.78 -36.68
C ALA A 67 21.91 8.87 -35.81
N PRO A 68 21.17 9.99 -35.84
CA PRO A 68 19.90 10.04 -35.14
C PRO A 68 19.12 8.82 -35.60
N LEU A 69 18.58 8.04 -34.66
CA LEU A 69 17.64 6.99 -34.99
C LEU A 69 16.46 7.68 -35.70
N SER A 70 16.52 7.75 -37.02
CA SER A 70 15.40 8.12 -37.86
C SER A 70 14.45 6.95 -37.73
N LEU A 71 13.50 7.07 -36.81
CA LEU A 71 12.28 6.30 -36.88
C LEU A 71 11.65 6.67 -38.22
N ASP A 72 11.71 5.76 -39.18
CA ASP A 72 10.97 5.88 -40.44
C ASP A 72 9.49 5.84 -40.10
N LEU A 73 8.90 7.03 -39.91
CA LEU A 73 7.48 7.23 -39.64
C LEU A 73 6.61 7.04 -40.90
N GLU A 74 7.23 6.70 -42.03
CA GLU A 74 6.57 6.52 -43.35
C GLU A 74 5.97 5.11 -43.55
N GLU A 75 6.07 4.22 -42.56
CA GLU A 75 5.35 2.93 -42.50
C GLU A 75 4.35 2.85 -41.33
N LEU A 76 3.94 4.02 -40.80
CA LEU A 76 2.78 4.11 -39.92
C LEU A 76 1.55 4.48 -40.76
N ASP A 77 1.24 3.59 -41.69
CA ASP A 77 0.01 3.63 -42.47
C ASP A 77 -1.14 3.38 -41.48
N ASP A 78 -1.94 4.44 -41.27
CA ASP A 78 -3.24 4.55 -40.60
C ASP A 78 -3.89 3.21 -40.21
N GLU A 79 -4.14 2.90 -38.93
CA GLU A 79 -5.38 3.30 -38.24
C GLU A 79 -5.29 3.05 -36.71
N GLY A 80 -4.14 3.28 -36.10
CA GLY A 80 -3.97 3.11 -34.65
C GLY A 80 -3.34 4.34 -34.01
N ASP A 81 -4.17 5.34 -33.66
CA ASP A 81 -3.74 6.43 -32.79
C ASP A 81 -2.95 5.84 -31.60
N ALA A 82 -1.83 6.46 -31.22
CA ALA A 82 -1.07 6.03 -30.05
C ALA A 82 -1.99 5.98 -28.81
N LEU A 83 -3.03 6.82 -28.76
CA LEU A 83 -4.10 6.78 -27.77
C LEU A 83 -4.98 5.51 -27.88
N GLY A 84 -5.23 5.03 -29.09
CA GLY A 84 -5.97 3.81 -29.38
C GLY A 84 -5.28 2.53 -28.90
N LEU A 85 -3.94 2.50 -28.86
CA LEU A 85 -3.20 1.38 -28.27
C LEU A 85 -3.35 1.35 -26.73
N VAL A 86 -3.36 2.52 -26.08
CA VAL A 86 -3.66 2.63 -24.63
C VAL A 86 -5.12 2.27 -24.36
N GLU A 87 -6.04 2.67 -25.24
CA GLU A 87 -7.45 2.34 -25.13
C GLU A 87 -7.73 0.84 -25.35
N ALA A 88 -7.04 0.20 -26.30
CA ALA A 88 -7.14 -1.24 -26.58
C ALA A 88 -6.50 -2.10 -25.48
N THR A 89 -5.39 -1.64 -24.89
CA THR A 89 -4.78 -2.30 -23.71
C THR A 89 -5.64 -2.13 -22.45
N ASN A 90 -6.36 -1.02 -22.31
CA ASN A 90 -7.34 -0.82 -21.23
C ASN A 90 -8.63 -1.64 -21.45
N LYS A 91 -9.05 -1.84 -22.71
CA LYS A 91 -10.18 -2.72 -23.08
C LYS A 91 -9.87 -4.22 -22.95
N SER A 92 -8.59 -4.60 -22.93
CA SER A 92 -8.14 -6.00 -22.96
C SER A 92 -7.40 -6.45 -21.70
N GLN A 93 -7.68 -5.87 -20.53
CA GLN A 93 -7.43 -6.58 -19.27
C GLN A 93 -8.65 -7.44 -18.90
N PRO A 94 -8.76 -8.70 -19.36
CA PRO A 94 -9.70 -9.63 -18.75
C PRO A 94 -9.16 -10.04 -17.38
N GLY A 95 -9.99 -10.00 -16.33
CA GLY A 95 -9.81 -10.97 -15.24
C GLY A 95 -10.38 -10.64 -13.87
N LEU A 96 -10.70 -9.39 -13.54
CA LEU A 96 -11.44 -9.10 -12.32
C LEU A 96 -12.65 -8.28 -12.71
N ASP A 97 -13.82 -8.89 -12.61
CA ASP A 97 -15.07 -8.15 -12.54
C ASP A 97 -14.95 -7.21 -11.33
N LEU A 98 -14.59 -5.95 -11.59
CA LEU A 98 -14.37 -4.97 -10.53
C LEU A 98 -15.63 -4.81 -9.67
N ALA A 99 -16.81 -5.04 -10.24
CA ALA A 99 -18.05 -4.99 -9.48
C ALA A 99 -18.14 -6.18 -8.50
N SER A 100 -17.81 -7.40 -8.95
CA SER A 100 -17.73 -8.59 -8.07
C SER A 100 -16.66 -8.39 -6.99
N GLU A 101 -15.45 -8.02 -7.37
CA GLU A 101 -14.33 -7.81 -6.44
C GLU A 101 -14.63 -6.72 -5.40
N MET A 102 -15.28 -5.63 -5.81
CA MET A 102 -15.76 -4.58 -4.91
C MET A 102 -16.77 -5.14 -3.90
N ALA A 103 -17.75 -5.92 -4.37
CA ALA A 103 -18.78 -6.50 -3.53
C ALA A 103 -18.20 -7.53 -2.54
N GLU A 104 -17.24 -8.35 -2.98
CA GLU A 104 -16.54 -9.33 -2.16
C GLU A 104 -15.75 -8.65 -1.04
N ARG A 105 -14.96 -7.62 -1.35
CA ARG A 105 -14.24 -6.85 -0.31
C ARG A 105 -15.19 -6.18 0.68
N TYR A 106 -16.29 -5.62 0.18
CA TYR A 106 -17.29 -5.02 1.04
C TYR A 106 -17.96 -6.05 1.97
N ALA A 107 -18.20 -7.26 1.49
CA ALA A 107 -18.75 -8.36 2.27
C ALA A 107 -17.78 -8.88 3.34
N LEU A 108 -16.46 -8.71 3.14
CA LEU A 108 -15.41 -9.04 4.10
C LEU A 108 -15.09 -7.89 5.07
N ASP A 109 -15.90 -6.83 5.09
CA ASP A 109 -15.66 -5.60 5.87
C ASP A 109 -14.31 -4.90 5.56
N ASP A 110 -13.67 -5.23 4.44
CA ASP A 110 -12.51 -4.50 3.92
C ASP A 110 -12.97 -3.21 3.22
N PHE A 111 -13.33 -2.21 4.03
CA PHE A 111 -13.84 -0.94 3.53
C PHE A 111 -12.80 -0.14 2.75
N THR A 112 -11.52 -0.27 3.09
CA THR A 112 -10.43 0.43 2.38
C THR A 112 -10.28 -0.12 0.97
N GLY A 113 -10.21 -1.45 0.82
CA GLY A 113 -10.13 -2.08 -0.48
C GLY A 113 -11.41 -1.93 -1.29
N ALA A 114 -12.58 -2.06 -0.65
CA ALA A 114 -13.88 -1.86 -1.30
C ALA A 114 -14.04 -0.42 -1.83
N LEU A 115 -13.66 0.59 -1.04
CA LEU A 115 -13.71 1.99 -1.46
C LEU A 115 -12.81 2.25 -2.67
N ARG A 116 -11.58 1.73 -2.64
CA ARG A 116 -10.63 1.88 -3.75
C ARG A 116 -11.20 1.37 -5.06
N ILE A 117 -11.80 0.17 -5.06
CA ILE A 117 -12.38 -0.38 -6.29
C ILE A 117 -13.64 0.38 -6.68
N ALA A 118 -14.48 0.74 -5.72
CA ALA A 118 -15.68 1.54 -6.00
C ALA A 118 -15.31 2.86 -6.69
N GLU A 119 -14.24 3.55 -6.27
CA GLU A 119 -13.74 4.74 -6.94
C GLU A 119 -13.21 4.46 -8.35
N LEU A 120 -12.53 3.33 -8.58
CA LEU A 120 -12.12 2.91 -9.93
C LEU A 120 -13.32 2.64 -10.84
N VAL A 121 -14.36 1.99 -10.33
CA VAL A 121 -15.61 1.75 -11.07
C VAL A 121 -16.29 3.08 -11.39
N LEU A 122 -16.40 3.99 -10.42
CA LEU A 122 -16.99 5.32 -10.61
C LEU A 122 -16.21 6.21 -11.58
N GLY A 123 -14.90 6.01 -11.71
CA GLY A 123 -14.08 6.67 -12.72
C GLY A 123 -14.42 6.24 -14.15
N ARG A 124 -14.99 5.04 -14.34
CA ARG A 124 -15.46 4.51 -15.64
C ARG A 124 -16.94 4.78 -15.87
N ASP A 125 -17.76 4.56 -14.85
CA ASP A 125 -19.19 4.83 -14.83
C ASP A 125 -19.59 5.54 -13.53
N ALA A 126 -19.72 6.87 -13.62
CA ALA A 126 -20.05 7.72 -12.49
C ALA A 126 -21.46 7.47 -11.92
N GLU A 127 -22.37 6.86 -12.70
CA GLU A 127 -23.75 6.59 -12.29
C GLU A 127 -23.94 5.17 -11.77
N HIS A 128 -22.91 4.33 -11.80
CA HIS A 128 -22.99 2.94 -11.35
C HIS A 128 -23.59 2.85 -9.93
N PRO A 129 -24.79 2.26 -9.76
CA PRO A 129 -25.56 2.38 -8.52
C PRO A 129 -24.87 1.70 -7.33
N ASP A 130 -24.36 0.48 -7.51
CA ASP A 130 -23.67 -0.24 -6.43
C ASP A 130 -22.35 0.41 -6.02
N ALA A 131 -21.54 0.85 -6.98
CA ALA A 131 -20.30 1.55 -6.68
C ALA A 131 -20.54 2.85 -5.89
N ARG A 132 -21.56 3.64 -6.25
CA ARG A 132 -21.93 4.84 -5.46
C ARG A 132 -22.34 4.49 -4.04
N ARG A 133 -23.17 3.45 -3.87
CA ARG A 133 -23.64 2.98 -2.56
C ARG A 133 -22.48 2.48 -1.71
N ILE A 134 -21.66 1.58 -2.23
CA ILE A 134 -20.52 0.99 -1.53
C ILE A 134 -19.48 2.07 -1.20
N ALA A 135 -19.14 2.96 -2.13
CA ALA A 135 -18.22 4.04 -1.85
C ALA A 135 -18.72 4.96 -0.72
N ALA A 136 -20.01 5.33 -0.74
CA ALA A 136 -20.59 6.16 0.32
C ALA A 136 -20.60 5.43 1.68
N GLU A 137 -20.96 4.15 1.71
CA GLU A 137 -20.95 3.34 2.94
C GLU A 137 -19.54 3.14 3.49
N SER A 138 -18.60 2.75 2.65
CA SER A 138 -17.20 2.55 3.04
C SER A 138 -16.58 3.84 3.57
N ARG A 139 -16.81 5.00 2.93
CA ARG A 139 -16.34 6.30 3.45
C ARG A 139 -16.89 6.57 4.85
N ARG A 140 -18.21 6.44 5.05
CA ARG A 140 -18.83 6.64 6.37
C ARG A 140 -18.24 5.72 7.44
N ARG A 141 -18.02 4.44 7.12
CA ARG A 141 -17.46 3.46 8.07
C ARG A 141 -16.00 3.76 8.40
N LEU A 142 -15.19 4.10 7.40
CA LEU A 142 -13.79 4.47 7.62
C LEU A 142 -13.66 5.76 8.43
N GLU A 143 -14.48 6.77 8.16
CA GLU A 143 -14.51 8.01 8.95
C GLU A 143 -14.86 7.72 10.42
N ALA A 144 -15.86 6.86 10.67
CA ALA A 144 -16.22 6.45 12.03
C ALA A 144 -15.09 5.68 12.73
N LEU A 145 -14.40 4.79 11.99
CA LEU A 145 -13.28 4.00 12.50
C LEU A 145 -12.10 4.90 12.87
N TYR A 146 -11.68 5.80 11.98
CA TYR A 146 -10.58 6.72 12.24
C TYR A 146 -10.91 7.72 13.35
N THR A 147 -12.14 8.23 13.38
CA THR A 147 -12.61 9.09 14.48
C THR A 147 -12.55 8.37 15.83
N SER A 148 -12.96 7.10 15.87
CA SER A 148 -12.92 6.28 17.08
C SER A 148 -11.47 6.04 17.52
N ARG A 149 -10.57 5.76 16.59
CA ARG A 149 -9.13 5.57 16.85
C ARG A 149 -8.45 6.85 17.39
N LEU A 150 -8.90 8.02 16.94
CA LEU A 150 -8.46 9.33 17.43
C LEU A 150 -9.10 9.73 18.77
N GLY A 151 -9.96 8.89 19.35
CA GLY A 151 -10.64 9.18 20.62
C GLY A 151 -11.76 10.22 20.51
N GLY A 152 -12.29 10.46 19.31
CA GLY A 152 -13.34 11.42 19.01
C GLY A 152 -12.83 12.73 18.40
N VAL A 153 -13.74 13.47 17.75
CA VAL A 153 -13.39 14.71 17.03
C VAL A 153 -13.03 15.90 17.93
N GLY A 154 -13.48 15.88 19.20
CA GLY A 154 -13.20 16.93 20.17
C GLY A 154 -11.84 16.82 20.88
N ARG A 155 -11.01 15.84 20.52
CA ARG A 155 -9.67 15.69 21.09
C ARG A 155 -8.71 16.69 20.47
N ALA A 156 -7.81 17.25 21.26
CA ALA A 156 -6.73 18.11 20.78
C ALA A 156 -5.40 17.30 20.78
N PRO A 157 -4.85 16.93 19.61
CA PRO A 157 -3.56 16.27 19.54
C PRO A 157 -2.43 17.25 19.85
N SER A 158 -1.31 16.75 20.37
CA SER A 158 -0.07 17.50 20.57
C SER A 158 1.10 16.78 19.90
N VAL A 159 2.11 17.53 19.45
CA VAL A 159 3.34 16.95 18.88
C VAL A 159 4.09 16.20 19.96
N ALA A 160 4.51 14.98 19.65
CA ALA A 160 5.21 14.09 20.58
C ALA A 160 6.72 13.98 20.31
N LEU A 161 7.16 14.22 19.07
CA LEU A 161 8.57 14.13 18.66
C LEU A 161 9.22 15.51 18.55
N PRO A 162 10.54 15.62 18.84
CA PRO A 162 11.29 16.83 18.56
C PRO A 162 11.52 17.03 17.06
N ASP A 163 11.66 18.29 16.64
CA ASP A 163 11.81 18.69 15.22
C ASP A 163 12.89 17.93 14.44
N ALA A 164 13.96 17.52 15.11
CA ALA A 164 15.03 16.75 14.49
C ALA A 164 14.53 15.38 14.00
N ASP A 165 13.73 14.68 14.81
CA ASP A 165 13.22 13.34 14.52
C ASP A 165 12.09 13.39 13.48
N LEU A 166 11.27 14.44 13.51
CA LEU A 166 10.20 14.67 12.53
C LEU A 166 10.72 14.75 11.08
N ARG A 167 11.91 15.32 10.87
CA ARG A 167 12.52 15.43 9.54
C ARG A 167 12.90 14.08 8.93
N TRP A 168 13.16 13.07 9.76
CA TRP A 168 13.56 11.73 9.30
C TRP A 168 12.38 10.82 8.99
N LEU A 169 11.16 11.22 9.38
CA LEU A 169 9.94 10.43 9.14
C LEU A 169 9.48 10.41 7.67
N GLY A 170 10.09 11.21 6.79
CA GLY A 170 9.71 11.26 5.38
C GLY A 170 8.26 11.69 5.17
N LEU A 171 7.76 12.61 6.00
CA LEU A 171 6.37 13.09 5.93
C LEU A 171 6.10 13.74 4.57
N ASP A 172 4.94 13.41 3.98
CA ASP A 172 4.48 14.11 2.79
C ASP A 172 4.07 15.56 3.13
N HIS A 173 3.79 16.36 2.10
CA HIS A 173 3.48 17.78 2.29
C HIS A 173 2.16 18.00 3.05
N ARG A 174 1.21 17.05 2.96
CA ARG A 174 -0.09 17.12 3.62
C ARG A 174 0.03 16.81 5.11
N ALA A 175 0.74 15.74 5.44
CA ALA A 175 1.06 15.33 6.79
C ALA A 175 1.91 16.39 7.49
N GLY A 176 2.93 16.94 6.82
CA GLY A 176 3.72 18.06 7.33
C GLY A 176 2.90 19.31 7.61
N PHE A 177 1.96 19.65 6.71
CA PHE A 177 1.04 20.77 6.93
C PHE A 177 0.13 20.54 8.14
N LEU A 178 -0.54 19.38 8.23
CA LEU A 178 -1.39 19.04 9.37
C LEU A 178 -0.59 19.09 10.68
N LEU A 179 0.60 18.50 10.69
CA LEU A 179 1.48 18.49 11.86
C LEU A 179 1.87 19.91 12.28
N SER A 180 2.10 20.83 11.35
CA SER A 180 2.39 22.24 11.67
C SER A 180 1.24 22.98 12.38
N ARG A 181 0.01 22.44 12.30
CA ARG A 181 -1.19 22.96 12.97
C ARG A 181 -1.49 22.26 14.30
N VAL A 182 -0.81 21.16 14.58
CA VAL A 182 -0.94 20.41 15.83
C VAL A 182 -0.21 21.18 16.92
N ASP A 183 -0.95 21.90 17.75
CA ASP A 183 -0.43 22.75 18.83
C ASP A 183 -0.91 22.32 20.23
N GLY A 184 -1.78 21.29 20.32
CA GLY A 184 -2.41 20.88 21.57
C GLY A 184 -3.69 21.65 21.91
N HIS A 185 -4.10 22.62 21.10
CA HIS A 185 -5.30 23.43 21.29
C HIS A 185 -6.35 23.18 20.21
N ASN A 186 -5.94 23.01 18.96
CA ASN A 186 -6.84 22.70 17.85
C ASN A 186 -7.40 21.28 18.01
N THR A 187 -8.73 21.14 17.93
CA THR A 187 -9.37 19.83 17.97
C THR A 187 -9.17 19.08 16.66
N ILE A 188 -9.40 17.76 16.64
CA ILE A 188 -9.40 16.97 15.40
C ILE A 188 -10.39 17.56 14.39
N GLU A 189 -11.55 18.05 14.84
CA GLU A 189 -12.52 18.74 13.98
C GLU A 189 -11.92 20.00 13.34
N ASP A 190 -11.29 20.87 14.14
CA ASP A 190 -10.65 22.08 13.62
C ASP A 190 -9.51 21.76 12.63
N LEU A 191 -8.71 20.73 12.94
CA LEU A 191 -7.63 20.29 12.06
C LEU A 191 -8.16 19.77 10.74
N VAL A 192 -9.26 19.02 10.75
CA VAL A 192 -9.95 18.57 9.54
C VAL A 192 -10.46 19.78 8.74
N ASP A 193 -11.08 20.76 9.39
CA ASP A 193 -11.67 21.92 8.71
C ASP A 193 -10.60 22.85 8.09
N ILE A 194 -9.45 23.03 8.76
CA ILE A 194 -8.34 23.87 8.30
C ILE A 194 -7.50 23.18 7.21
N SER A 195 -7.53 21.84 7.16
CA SER A 195 -6.71 21.03 6.25
C SER A 195 -6.94 21.31 4.76
N GLY A 196 -8.15 21.73 4.38
CA GLY A 196 -8.58 21.91 3.00
C GLY A 196 -8.66 20.61 2.17
N MET A 197 -8.52 19.43 2.80
CA MET A 197 -8.63 18.13 2.15
C MET A 197 -9.93 17.40 2.53
N PRO A 198 -10.35 16.35 1.80
CA PRO A 198 -11.53 15.58 2.17
C PRO A 198 -11.42 15.04 3.59
N ARG A 199 -12.53 15.06 4.35
CA ARG A 199 -12.56 14.67 5.77
C ARG A 199 -11.92 13.30 6.03
N LEU A 200 -12.25 12.31 5.22
CA LEU A 200 -11.67 10.97 5.32
C LEU A 200 -10.14 10.98 5.17
N GLU A 201 -9.60 11.74 4.22
CA GLU A 201 -8.15 11.85 3.99
C GLU A 201 -7.47 12.54 5.18
N ALA A 202 -8.04 13.63 5.69
CA ALA A 202 -7.51 14.31 6.87
C ALA A 202 -7.47 13.38 8.10
N LEU A 203 -8.56 12.65 8.36
CA LEU A 203 -8.64 11.69 9.46
C LEU A 203 -7.63 10.56 9.30
N LYS A 204 -7.47 10.03 8.08
CA LYS A 204 -6.48 9.00 7.76
C LYS A 204 -5.06 9.50 8.03
N THR A 205 -4.69 10.68 7.54
CA THR A 205 -3.36 11.27 7.78
C THR A 205 -3.11 11.52 9.26
N LEU A 206 -4.11 11.96 10.02
CA LEU A 206 -3.97 12.11 11.47
C LEU A 206 -3.74 10.77 12.19
N VAL A 207 -4.40 9.70 11.75
CA VAL A 207 -4.15 8.35 12.26
C VAL A 207 -2.74 7.86 11.91
N GLU A 208 -2.26 8.11 10.68
CA GLU A 208 -0.89 7.75 10.28
C GLU A 208 0.14 8.49 11.13
N LEU A 209 -0.06 9.78 11.39
CA LEU A 209 0.80 10.57 12.30
C LEU A 209 0.78 10.03 13.74
N LEU A 210 -0.36 9.53 14.21
CA LEU A 210 -0.49 8.91 15.52
C LEU A 210 0.27 7.58 15.56
N ASP A 211 0.15 6.76 14.52
CA ASP A 211 0.77 5.44 14.42
C ASP A 211 2.29 5.51 14.37
N VAL A 212 2.83 6.51 13.67
CA VAL A 212 4.26 6.80 13.61
C VAL A 212 4.77 7.47 14.91
N GLY A 213 3.85 7.88 15.79
CA GLY A 213 4.18 8.53 17.06
C GLY A 213 4.57 10.00 16.93
N ALA A 214 4.31 10.64 15.79
CA ALA A 214 4.56 12.07 15.60
C ALA A 214 3.62 12.94 16.45
N ILE A 215 2.39 12.47 16.67
CA ILE A 215 1.39 13.12 17.52
C ILE A 215 0.95 12.19 18.65
N ARG A 216 0.49 12.79 19.74
CA ARG A 216 -0.18 12.11 20.85
C ARG A 216 -1.51 12.78 21.17
N LEU A 217 -2.49 11.99 21.57
CA LEU A 217 -3.80 12.50 21.96
C LEU A 217 -3.78 12.95 23.42
N GLY A 218 -4.30 14.15 23.69
CA GLY A 218 -4.51 14.64 25.06
C GLY A 218 -5.48 13.75 25.83
N ARG A 219 -5.24 13.59 27.14
CA ARG A 219 -6.03 12.73 28.03
C ARG A 219 -7.45 13.25 28.24
#